data_AF-A0A1M7MEJ1-F1
#
_entry.id   AF-A0A1M7MEJ1-F1
#
_cell.length_a   1.000
_cell.length_b   1.000
_cell.length_c   1.000
_cell.angle_alpha   90.00
_cell.angle_beta   90.00
_cell.angle_gamma   90.00
#
_symmetry.space_group_name_H-M   'P 1'
#
loop_
_entity.id
_entity.type
_entity.pdbx_description
1 polymer ?
#
loop_
_entity_poly.entity_id
_entity_poly.type
_entity_poly.pdbx_seq_one_letter_code
_entity_poly.pdbx_strand_id
1 'polypeptide(L)'
;MEQKRVTPERITDLAENEVFVFGSNLAGAHGGGAALLAYRKFGAIWGQGVGLQGKSYGIPTMHGGVDAIKPYVDEFIEFAKTRPDLTFLVTRVGCGIAGFTNEEISPLFAKAHEVENIVLPSGW
;
A
#
# COMPACT_ATOMS: atom_id res chain seq x y z
N MET A 1 9.48 -25.99 3.92
CA MET A 1 8.97 -24.89 3.06
C MET A 1 8.96 -23.66 3.93
N GLU A 2 9.73 -22.65 3.56
CA GLU A 2 9.81 -21.38 4.31
C GLU A 2 8.47 -20.65 4.14
N GLN A 3 7.84 -20.23 5.23
CA GLN A 3 6.58 -19.49 5.15
C GLN A 3 6.88 -18.11 4.57
N LYS A 4 6.27 -17.76 3.43
CA LYS A 4 6.35 -16.40 2.89
C LYS A 4 5.85 -15.43 3.98
N ARG A 5 6.61 -14.36 4.20
CA ARG A 5 6.24 -13.28 5.13
C ARG A 5 4.87 -12.73 4.73
N VAL A 6 4.02 -12.46 5.72
CA VAL A 6 2.71 -11.80 5.54
C VAL A 6 2.72 -10.45 6.24
N THR A 7 2.00 -9.48 5.69
CA THR A 7 1.86 -8.17 6.32
C THR A 7 1.05 -8.33 7.60
N PRO A 8 1.57 -7.90 8.76
CA PRO A 8 0.82 -7.94 10.01
C PRO A 8 -0.47 -7.12 9.90
N GLU A 9 -1.56 -7.60 10.50
CA GLU A 9 -2.84 -6.86 10.49
C GLU A 9 -2.72 -5.46 11.12
N ARG A 10 -1.80 -5.32 12.07
CA ARG A 10 -1.50 -4.05 12.73
C ARG A 10 -0.01 -3.76 12.65
N ILE A 11 0.35 -2.74 11.87
CA ILE A 11 1.70 -2.20 11.80
C ILE A 11 1.78 -1.01 12.75
N THR A 12 2.57 -1.12 13.82
CA THR A 12 2.77 -0.01 14.77
C THR A 12 4.07 0.74 14.53
N ASP A 13 5.05 0.06 13.93
CA ASP A 13 6.43 0.47 13.73
C ASP A 13 6.96 -0.16 12.43
N LEU A 14 8.02 0.42 11.86
CA LEU A 14 8.67 -0.04 10.63
C LEU A 14 10.16 -0.22 10.89
N ALA A 15 10.75 -1.29 10.34
CA ALA A 15 12.18 -1.42 10.25
C ALA A 15 12.80 -0.30 9.39
N GLU A 16 14.14 -0.23 9.35
CA GLU A 16 14.85 0.83 8.63
C GLU A 16 14.44 0.89 7.15
N ASN A 17 14.37 -0.27 6.50
CA ASN A 17 14.08 -0.44 5.08
C ASN A 17 12.61 -0.75 4.76
N GLU A 18 11.72 -0.68 5.75
CA GLU A 18 10.31 -0.98 5.53
C GLU A 18 9.50 0.26 5.14
N VAL A 19 8.58 0.06 4.19
CA VAL A 19 7.68 1.06 3.66
C VAL A 19 6.23 0.62 3.88
N PHE A 20 5.45 1.49 4.50
CA PHE A 20 4.02 1.28 4.73
C PHE A 20 3.22 1.66 3.48
N VAL A 21 2.62 0.68 2.80
CA VAL A 21 1.80 0.93 1.59
C VAL A 21 0.33 1.04 1.97
N PHE A 22 -0.29 2.18 1.63
CA PHE A 22 -1.61 2.54 2.13
C PHE A 22 -2.53 3.10 1.04
N GLY A 23 -3.84 2.93 1.24
CA GLY A 23 -4.85 3.58 0.41
C GLY A 23 -4.96 5.07 0.73
N SER A 24 -4.92 5.90 -0.31
CA SER A 24 -5.00 7.37 -0.22
C SER A 24 -6.11 7.93 -1.13
N ASN A 25 -6.17 9.26 -1.26
CA ASN A 25 -6.91 9.98 -2.28
C ASN A 25 -5.94 10.81 -3.13
N LEU A 26 -6.37 11.22 -4.32
CA LEU A 26 -5.52 11.97 -5.26
C LEU A 26 -4.98 13.28 -4.67
N ALA A 27 -5.76 13.93 -3.81
CA ALA A 27 -5.38 15.18 -3.15
C ALA A 27 -4.37 14.99 -2.00
N GLY A 28 -4.05 13.75 -1.60
CA GLY A 28 -3.19 13.46 -0.45
C GLY A 28 -3.75 13.95 0.88
N ALA A 29 -5.08 14.02 1.01
CA ALA A 29 -5.75 14.39 2.26
C ALA A 29 -5.80 13.16 3.19
N HIS A 30 -4.74 12.96 3.96
CA HIS A 30 -4.52 11.79 4.82
C HIS A 30 -5.22 11.91 6.18
N GLY A 31 -6.53 12.19 6.16
CA GLY A 31 -7.31 12.57 7.36
C GLY A 31 -7.84 11.41 8.21
N GLY A 32 -7.83 10.17 7.71
CA GLY A 32 -8.41 9.02 8.42
C GLY A 32 -7.74 7.68 8.12
N GLY A 33 -8.03 6.68 8.97
CA GLY A 33 -7.63 5.29 8.76
C GLY A 33 -6.13 5.09 8.60
N ALA A 34 -5.74 4.21 7.67
CA ALA A 34 -4.35 3.92 7.35
C ALA A 34 -3.59 5.16 6.84
N ALA A 35 -4.24 6.06 6.11
CA ALA A 35 -3.62 7.30 5.64
C ALA A 35 -3.21 8.22 6.79
N LEU A 36 -4.08 8.39 7.80
CA LEU A 36 -3.75 9.19 8.98
C LEU A 36 -2.59 8.58 9.78
N LEU A 37 -2.55 7.25 9.89
CA LEU A 37 -1.43 6.56 10.52
C LEU A 37 -0.12 6.79 9.75
N ALA A 38 -0.15 6.65 8.42
CA ALA A 38 1.00 6.91 7.55
C ALA A 38 1.52 8.35 7.71
N TYR A 39 0.62 9.33 7.74
CA TYR A 39 0.95 10.73 7.95
C TYR A 39 1.57 10.99 9.33
N ARG A 40 0.95 10.47 10.40
CA ARG A 40 1.40 10.75 11.77
C ARG A 40 2.66 10.02 12.18
N LYS A 41 2.94 8.85 11.61
CA LYS A 41 4.02 7.96 12.09
C LYS A 41 5.08 7.62 11.05
N PHE A 42 4.71 7.52 9.78
CA PHE A 42 5.56 6.91 8.76
C PHE A 42 5.97 7.90 7.66
N GLY A 43 5.77 9.19 7.90
CA GLY A 43 6.28 10.26 7.05
C GLY A 43 5.53 10.45 5.74
N ALA A 44 4.28 10.00 5.64
CA ALA A 44 3.43 10.47 4.55
C ALA A 44 3.27 12.00 4.67
N ILE A 45 3.19 12.67 3.54
CA ILE A 45 3.16 14.11 3.32
C ILE A 45 1.73 14.48 2.93
N TRP A 46 1.16 15.45 3.66
CA TRP A 46 -0.13 16.02 3.30
C TRP A 46 -0.06 16.67 1.91
N GLY A 47 -1.03 16.39 1.06
CA GLY A 47 -1.03 16.88 -0.33
C GLY A 47 -0.39 15.93 -1.35
N GLN A 48 0.29 14.86 -0.90
CA GLN A 48 0.87 13.85 -1.78
C GLN A 48 0.06 12.54 -1.70
N GLY A 49 -0.79 12.29 -2.70
CA GLY A 49 -1.66 11.11 -2.76
C GLY A 49 -1.02 9.85 -3.35
N VAL A 50 0.08 10.01 -4.10
CA VAL A 50 0.68 8.95 -4.92
C VAL A 50 2.15 8.77 -4.57
N GLY A 51 2.62 7.52 -4.63
CA GLY A 51 4.04 7.21 -4.66
C GLY A 51 4.73 7.24 -3.30
N LEU A 52 6.04 7.05 -3.34
CA LEU A 52 6.91 7.00 -2.16
C LEU A 52 7.05 8.39 -1.49
N GLN A 53 6.91 8.42 -0.17
CA GLN A 53 6.98 9.61 0.68
C GLN A 53 7.37 9.19 2.11
N GLY A 54 8.52 9.67 2.58
CA GLY A 54 9.09 9.18 3.84
C GLY A 54 9.25 7.65 3.82
N LYS A 55 8.67 6.97 4.82
CA LYS A 55 8.56 5.50 4.87
C LYS A 55 7.15 5.00 4.50
N SER A 56 6.48 5.71 3.61
CA SER A 56 5.13 5.39 3.17
C SER A 56 5.02 5.41 1.65
N TYR A 57 4.13 4.59 1.08
CA TYR A 57 3.79 4.63 -0.34
C TYR A 57 2.28 4.76 -0.50
N GLY A 58 1.82 5.83 -1.16
CA GLY A 58 0.40 6.11 -1.37
C GLY A 58 -0.13 5.51 -2.66
N ILE A 59 -1.24 4.76 -2.57
CA ILE A 59 -2.02 4.29 -3.73
C ILE A 59 -3.40 4.95 -3.66
N PRO A 60 -3.78 5.83 -4.61
CA PRO A 60 -5.10 6.44 -4.59
C PRO A 60 -6.21 5.41 -4.81
N THR A 61 -7.12 5.30 -3.85
CA THR A 61 -8.29 4.41 -3.93
C THR A 61 -9.62 5.15 -3.85
N MET A 62 -9.62 6.44 -3.48
CA MET A 62 -10.85 7.22 -3.35
C MET A 62 -11.21 7.99 -4.62
N HIS A 63 -11.13 7.34 -5.78
CA HIS A 63 -11.51 7.93 -7.06
C HIS A 63 -11.93 6.84 -8.06
N GLY A 64 -13.10 6.98 -8.67
CA GLY A 64 -13.63 5.97 -9.58
C GLY A 64 -13.84 4.61 -8.91
N GLY A 65 -13.77 3.54 -9.72
CA GLY A 65 -13.84 2.15 -9.27
C GLY A 65 -12.51 1.42 -9.39
N VAL A 66 -12.55 0.09 -9.27
CA VAL A 66 -11.39 -0.82 -9.35
C VAL A 66 -10.51 -0.54 -10.59
N ASP A 67 -11.12 -0.29 -11.75
CA ASP A 67 -10.41 0.02 -12.99
C ASP A 67 -9.56 1.29 -12.92
N ALA A 68 -9.98 2.30 -12.14
CA ALA A 68 -9.22 3.53 -11.93
C ALA A 68 -8.06 3.35 -10.94
N ILE A 69 -8.17 2.36 -10.05
CA ILE A 69 -7.13 2.01 -9.06
C ILE A 69 -6.02 1.19 -9.70
N LYS A 70 -6.38 0.28 -10.62
CA LYS A 70 -5.47 -0.69 -11.23
C LYS A 70 -4.16 -0.07 -11.77
N PRO A 71 -4.15 1.05 -12.52
CA PRO A 71 -2.92 1.66 -12.99
C PRO A 71 -1.94 2.04 -11.87
N TYR A 72 -2.43 2.50 -10.73
CA TYR A 72 -1.58 2.86 -9.59
C TYR A 72 -1.02 1.62 -8.87
N VAL A 73 -1.76 0.51 -8.87
CA VAL A 73 -1.25 -0.77 -8.36
C VAL A 73 -0.18 -1.32 -9.29
N ASP A 74 -0.40 -1.28 -10.61
CA ASP A 74 0.61 -1.68 -11.59
C ASP A 74 1.87 -0.82 -11.47
N GLU A 75 1.74 0.51 -11.33
CA GLU A 75 2.87 1.43 -11.10
C GLU A 75 3.62 1.12 -9.80
N PHE A 76 2.90 0.85 -8.70
CA PHE A 76 3.50 0.44 -7.44
C PHE A 76 4.34 -0.84 -7.59
N ILE A 77 3.82 -1.85 -8.27
CA ILE A 77 4.51 -3.13 -8.45
C ILE A 77 5.79 -2.94 -9.27
N GLU A 78 5.73 -2.16 -10.36
CA GLU A 78 6.92 -1.85 -11.15
C GLU A 78 7.92 -1.01 -10.36
N PHE A 79 7.46 -0.03 -9.59
CA PHE A 79 8.33 0.75 -8.71
C PHE A 79 9.04 -0.12 -7.69
N ALA A 80 8.33 -1.04 -7.02
CA ALA A 80 8.90 -1.91 -6.00
C ALA A 80 10.03 -2.78 -6.55
N LYS A 81 9.92 -3.28 -7.79
CA LYS A 81 10.98 -4.02 -8.48
C LYS A 81 12.26 -3.21 -8.66
N THR A 82 12.17 -1.89 -8.80
CA THR A 82 13.33 -1.01 -8.91
C THR A 82 14.02 -0.73 -7.57
N ARG A 83 13.39 -1.12 -6.45
CA ARG A 83 13.83 -0.81 -5.08
C ARG A 83 14.02 -2.07 -4.23
N PRO A 84 14.88 -3.03 -4.64
CA PRO A 84 15.13 -4.25 -3.87
C PRO A 84 15.76 -3.96 -2.49
N ASP A 85 16.26 -2.74 -2.26
CA ASP A 85 16.73 -2.24 -0.97
C ASP A 85 15.61 -2.05 0.06
N LEU A 86 14.36 -1.91 -0.38
CA LEU A 86 13.20 -1.63 0.46
C LEU A 86 12.26 -2.84 0.52
N THR A 87 11.57 -3.01 1.65
CA THR A 87 10.47 -3.97 1.82
C THR A 87 9.14 -3.23 1.94
N PHE A 88 8.19 -3.52 1.06
CA PHE A 88 6.89 -2.87 1.00
C PHE A 88 5.85 -3.69 1.74
N LEU A 89 5.37 -3.19 2.88
CA LEU A 89 4.30 -3.81 3.66
C LEU A 89 2.96 -3.29 3.16
N VAL A 90 2.28 -4.10 2.36
CA VAL A 90 0.98 -3.76 1.77
C VAL A 90 -0.13 -3.98 2.79
N THR A 91 -0.83 -2.89 3.14
CA THR A 91 -2.06 -2.97 3.94
C THR A 91 -3.22 -3.46 3.09
N ARG A 92 -4.41 -3.67 3.69
CA ARG A 92 -5.65 -3.87 2.91
C ARG A 92 -6.08 -2.55 2.23
N VAL A 93 -5.29 -2.11 1.24
CA VAL A 93 -5.46 -0.88 0.45
C VAL A 93 -6.89 -0.84 -0.10
N GLY A 94 -7.59 0.29 0.05
CA GLY A 94 -8.96 0.46 -0.43
C GLY A 94 -10.07 -0.18 0.43
N CYS A 95 -9.78 -1.16 1.28
CA CYS A 95 -10.82 -1.90 2.02
C CYS A 95 -11.28 -1.26 3.34
N GLY A 96 -10.73 -0.08 3.67
CA GLY A 96 -11.14 0.71 4.84
C GLY A 96 -12.16 1.77 4.45
N ILE A 97 -11.76 3.04 4.55
CA ILE A 97 -12.63 4.20 4.29
C ILE A 97 -13.17 4.25 2.85
N ALA A 98 -12.39 3.76 1.86
CA ALA A 98 -12.84 3.76 0.47
C ALA A 98 -13.92 2.70 0.19
N GLY A 99 -14.11 1.71 1.08
CA GLY A 99 -15.28 0.83 1.09
C GLY A 99 -15.25 -0.37 0.14
N PHE A 100 -14.12 -0.64 -0.53
CA PHE A 100 -14.00 -1.84 -1.38
C PHE A 100 -13.89 -3.12 -0.56
N THR A 101 -14.28 -4.25 -1.13
CA THR A 101 -14.04 -5.55 -0.53
C THR A 101 -12.65 -6.08 -0.86
N ASN A 102 -12.21 -7.13 -0.15
CA ASN A 102 -10.96 -7.79 -0.49
C ASN A 102 -11.01 -8.42 -1.89
N GLU A 103 -12.15 -8.97 -2.27
CA GLU A 103 -12.38 -9.66 -3.54
C GLU A 103 -12.32 -8.67 -4.72
N GLU A 104 -12.63 -7.39 -4.49
CA GLU A 104 -12.50 -6.33 -5.48
C GLU A 104 -11.05 -5.86 -5.67
N ILE A 105 -10.26 -5.80 -4.58
CA ILE A 105 -8.92 -5.20 -4.62
C ILE A 105 -7.79 -6.22 -4.75
N SER A 106 -7.84 -7.35 -4.01
CA SER A 106 -6.73 -8.31 -3.99
C SER A 106 -6.35 -8.83 -5.39
N PRO A 107 -7.27 -9.05 -6.36
CA PRO A 107 -6.89 -9.48 -7.70
C PRO A 107 -5.99 -8.48 -8.43
N LEU A 108 -6.04 -7.19 -8.10
CA LEU A 108 -5.15 -6.17 -8.67
C LEU A 108 -3.68 -6.41 -8.28
N PHE A 109 -3.45 -7.04 -7.13
CA PHE A 109 -2.12 -7.32 -6.59
C PHE A 109 -1.58 -8.71 -6.98
N ALA A 110 -2.26 -9.46 -7.86
CA ALA A 110 -1.84 -10.83 -8.21
C ALA A 110 -0.36 -10.92 -8.67
N LYS A 111 0.11 -9.93 -9.44
CA LYS A 111 1.52 -9.86 -9.89
C LYS A 111 2.52 -9.58 -8.76
N ALA A 112 2.07 -9.02 -7.64
CA ALA A 112 2.94 -8.70 -6.52
C ALA A 112 3.48 -9.96 -5.81
N HIS A 113 2.82 -11.13 -5.96
CA HIS A 113 3.33 -12.39 -5.42
C HIS A 113 4.67 -12.84 -6.02
N GLU A 114 5.01 -12.33 -7.20
CA GLU A 114 6.26 -12.60 -7.93
C GLU A 114 7.37 -11.61 -7.57
N VAL A 115 7.08 -10.58 -6.77
CA VAL A 115 8.02 -9.53 -6.40
C VAL A 115 8.46 -9.72 -4.95
N GLU A 116 9.71 -10.14 -4.76
CA GLU A 116 10.23 -10.63 -3.47
C GLU A 116 10.11 -9.62 -2.32
N ASN A 117 10.23 -8.34 -2.62
CA ASN A 117 10.22 -7.27 -1.63
C ASN A 117 8.83 -6.66 -1.41
N ILE A 118 7.76 -7.25 -1.96
CA ILE A 118 6.38 -6.90 -1.62
C ILE A 118 5.82 -7.96 -0.67
N VAL A 119 5.35 -7.50 0.48
CA VAL A 119 4.69 -8.32 1.49
C VAL A 119 3.20 -7.99 1.46
N LEU A 120 2.35 -9.00 1.23
CA LEU A 120 0.90 -8.83 1.10
C LEU A 120 0.17 -9.22 2.40
N PRO A 121 -1.05 -8.70 2.64
CA PRO A 121 -1.92 -9.18 3.71
C PRO A 121 -2.19 -10.69 3.61
N SER A 122 -2.47 -11.33 4.75
CA SER A 122 -2.93 -12.72 4.74
C SER A 122 -4.23 -12.86 3.93
N GLY A 123 -4.26 -13.82 3.01
CA GLY A 123 -5.40 -14.09 2.13
C GLY A 123 -5.58 -13.11 0.97
N TRP A 124 -4.58 -12.27 0.69
CA TRP A 124 -4.45 -11.55 -0.57
C TRP A 124 -3.59 -12.33 -1.55
#